data_AF-A2HBM1-F1
#
_entry.id   AF-A2HBM1-F1
#
_cell.length_a   1.000
_cell.length_b   1.000
_cell.length_c   1.000
_cell.angle_alpha   90.00
_cell.angle_beta   90.00
_cell.angle_gamma   90.00
#
_symmetry.space_group_name_H-M   'P 1'
#
loop_
_entity.id
_entity.type
_entity.pdbx_description
1 polymer ?
#
loop_
_entity_poly.entity_id
_entity_poly.type
_entity_poly.pdbx_seq_one_letter_code
_entity_poly.pdbx_strand_id
1 'polypeptide(L)'
;MSTTENTTTVIVHEAINEEYEYIQFNKQLRLIRSVKDDMYQMQSILTACFAPDTKKPQDWFRNQSTQELLSEAQRDRLFSGSPKTHENSEEQRVSKKPQSPKLYENSEEQRVGKKPQSPKLYENREKLPNGLRGYYVHRLLVNAVAMWASPRYAWYIYRLLDEIHRQEREEMEKKLHAKDEVIESKDKSIQKRIPRSVPKGKEKNYKYMIYTEEMENEEDRDMVMLHLVRRNNKSFYDLAKIYKSDRNWFYRENLPISMTPNEDVKQIVQDTLPQTHYDMKGCTILTFKEDLPLLKEKNTEYFDNFQTSRVNGTIYFSGHLP
;
A
#
# COMPACT_ATOMS: atom_id res chain seq x y z
N MET A 1 -13.80 -34.23 -1.77
CA MET A 1 -15.12 -33.64 -1.48
C MET A 1 -15.21 -33.45 0.03
N SER A 2 -14.73 -32.31 0.56
CA SER A 2 -14.84 -32.00 1.99
C SER A 2 -16.06 -31.11 2.16
N THR A 3 -17.13 -31.69 2.68
CA THR A 3 -18.42 -31.02 2.89
C THR A 3 -18.23 -29.98 3.98
N THR A 4 -18.20 -28.70 3.61
CA THR A 4 -18.23 -27.59 4.56
C THR A 4 -19.64 -27.50 5.11
N GLU A 5 -19.88 -28.14 6.26
CA GLU A 5 -21.11 -27.93 7.01
C GLU A 5 -21.08 -26.51 7.59
N ASN A 6 -21.64 -25.56 6.84
CA ASN A 6 -22.06 -24.28 7.38
C ASN A 6 -23.24 -24.52 8.33
N THR A 7 -22.93 -24.99 9.55
CA THR A 7 -23.91 -25.05 10.63
C THR A 7 -24.23 -23.62 11.02
N THR A 8 -25.29 -23.05 10.45
CA THR A 8 -25.97 -21.88 11.00
C THR A 8 -26.43 -22.27 12.40
N THR A 9 -25.59 -22.02 13.41
CA THR A 9 -25.99 -22.08 14.81
C THR A 9 -27.03 -21.00 14.99
N VAL A 10 -28.31 -21.39 14.94
CA VAL A 10 -29.43 -20.55 15.38
C VAL A 10 -29.04 -20.05 16.77
N ILE A 11 -28.84 -18.74 16.91
CA ILE A 11 -28.51 -18.14 18.20
C ILE A 11 -29.77 -18.26 19.03
N VAL A 12 -29.81 -19.29 19.89
CA VAL A 12 -30.95 -19.52 20.77
C VAL A 12 -30.82 -18.59 21.96
N HIS A 13 -31.78 -17.66 22.07
CA HIS A 13 -31.99 -16.80 23.22
C HIS A 13 -33.15 -17.37 24.04
N GLU A 14 -32.95 -17.58 25.35
CA GLU A 14 -34.01 -17.97 26.28
C GLU A 14 -34.04 -16.97 27.43
N ALA A 15 -35.14 -16.21 27.55
CA ALA A 15 -35.28 -15.18 28.56
C ALA A 15 -35.35 -15.79 29.97
N ILE A 16 -34.57 -15.24 30.91
CA ILE A 16 -34.67 -15.57 32.34
C ILE A 16 -35.58 -14.56 33.03
N ASN A 17 -35.39 -13.28 32.71
CA ASN A 17 -36.24 -12.15 33.12
C ASN A 17 -36.06 -10.98 32.14
N GLU A 18 -36.61 -9.80 32.45
CA GLU A 18 -36.51 -8.61 31.57
C GLU A 18 -35.08 -8.09 31.35
N GLU A 19 -34.11 -8.45 32.21
CA GLU A 19 -32.74 -7.95 32.16
C GLU A 19 -31.70 -9.01 31.77
N TYR A 20 -32.04 -10.29 31.88
CA TYR A 20 -31.13 -11.42 31.74
C TYR A 20 -31.70 -12.52 30.85
N GLU A 21 -30.83 -13.09 30.01
CA GLU A 21 -31.16 -14.18 29.10
C GLU A 21 -30.05 -15.24 29.08
N TYR A 22 -30.42 -16.48 28.77
CA TYR A 22 -29.48 -17.48 28.27
C TYR A 22 -29.24 -17.24 26.78
N ILE A 23 -27.98 -17.20 26.37
CA ILE A 23 -27.56 -17.10 24.98
C ILE A 23 -26.61 -18.24 24.61
N GLN A 24 -26.84 -18.84 23.44
CA GLN A 24 -25.86 -19.75 22.84
C GLN A 24 -24.72 -18.93 22.23
N PHE A 25 -23.62 -18.76 22.98
CA PHE A 25 -22.48 -17.95 22.57
C PHE A 25 -21.69 -18.57 21.41
N ASN A 26 -21.50 -19.89 21.45
CA ASN A 26 -20.95 -20.68 20.35
C ASN A 26 -21.40 -22.14 20.47
N LYS A 27 -20.88 -23.06 19.64
CA LYS A 27 -21.25 -24.49 19.68
C LYS A 27 -21.01 -25.19 21.04
N GLN A 28 -20.18 -24.62 21.92
CA GLN A 28 -19.79 -25.22 23.20
C GLN A 28 -20.33 -24.48 24.43
N LEU A 29 -20.62 -23.18 24.32
CA LEU A 29 -20.97 -22.34 25.46
C LEU A 29 -22.41 -21.83 25.38
N ARG A 30 -23.18 -22.14 26.43
CA ARG A 30 -24.49 -21.57 26.71
C ARG A 30 -24.39 -20.76 28.00
N LEU A 31 -24.56 -19.44 27.90
CA LEU A 31 -24.15 -18.49 28.94
C LEU A 31 -25.30 -17.58 29.36
N ILE A 32 -25.21 -17.02 30.56
CA ILE A 32 -26.13 -15.98 31.03
C ILE A 32 -25.56 -14.62 30.63
N ARG A 33 -26.37 -13.82 29.94
CA ARG A 33 -26.04 -12.49 29.44
C ARG A 33 -27.01 -11.47 30.04
N SER A 34 -26.45 -10.32 30.40
CA SER A 34 -27.19 -9.11 30.75
C SER A 34 -27.54 -8.35 29.46
N VAL A 35 -28.83 -8.21 29.17
CA VAL A 35 -29.34 -7.61 27.92
C VAL A 35 -29.01 -6.12 27.84
N LYS A 36 -28.95 -5.42 28.99
CA LYS A 36 -28.76 -3.96 29.07
C LYS A 36 -27.37 -3.50 28.70
N ASP A 37 -26.34 -4.29 28.99
CA ASP A 37 -24.93 -3.87 28.88
C ASP A 37 -24.00 -4.91 28.26
N ASP A 38 -24.57 -5.98 27.67
CA ASP A 38 -23.84 -7.02 26.93
C ASP A 38 -22.75 -7.72 27.77
N MET A 39 -22.99 -7.86 29.07
CA MET A 39 -22.07 -8.49 30.01
C MET A 39 -22.47 -9.95 30.28
N TYR A 40 -21.49 -10.84 30.41
CA TYR A 40 -21.69 -12.28 30.54
C TYR A 40 -21.29 -12.76 31.93
N GLN A 41 -22.13 -13.58 32.55
CA GLN A 41 -21.89 -14.07 33.89
C GLN A 41 -20.76 -15.11 33.90
N MET A 42 -19.69 -14.87 34.65
CA MET A 42 -18.55 -15.78 34.75
C MET A 42 -18.92 -17.15 35.31
N GLN A 43 -19.88 -17.21 36.23
CA GLN A 43 -20.32 -18.48 36.79
C GLN A 43 -20.95 -19.38 35.70
N SER A 44 -21.77 -18.81 34.81
CA SER A 44 -22.33 -19.55 33.67
C SER A 44 -21.25 -20.07 32.73
N ILE A 45 -20.15 -19.32 32.54
CA ILE A 45 -18.98 -19.75 31.75
C ILE A 45 -18.31 -20.96 32.40
N LEU A 46 -18.04 -20.88 33.70
CA LEU A 46 -17.43 -21.98 34.46
C LEU A 46 -18.28 -23.25 34.40
N THR A 47 -19.59 -23.11 34.58
CA THR A 47 -20.55 -24.23 34.48
C THR A 47 -20.57 -24.82 33.07
N ALA A 48 -20.63 -24.00 32.02
CA ALA A 48 -20.61 -24.47 30.63
C ALA A 48 -19.28 -25.16 30.26
N CYS A 49 -18.16 -24.75 30.86
CA CYS A 49 -16.85 -25.35 30.66
C CYS A 49 -16.59 -26.61 31.52
N PHE A 50 -17.55 -27.05 32.35
CA PHE A 50 -17.36 -28.11 33.34
C PHE A 50 -16.12 -27.89 34.23
N ALA A 51 -15.92 -26.63 34.65
CA ALA A 51 -14.79 -26.27 35.50
C ALA A 51 -14.92 -26.93 36.89
N PRO A 52 -13.80 -27.32 37.53
CA PRO A 52 -13.84 -27.87 38.88
C PRO A 52 -14.29 -26.80 39.88
N ASP A 53 -15.03 -27.22 40.91
CA ASP A 53 -15.56 -26.33 41.96
C ASP A 53 -14.49 -25.56 42.75
N THR A 54 -13.23 -25.96 42.61
CA THR A 54 -12.07 -25.25 43.19
C THR A 54 -11.78 -23.93 42.48
N LYS A 55 -12.18 -23.76 41.21
CA LYS A 55 -11.96 -22.53 40.45
C LYS A 55 -13.08 -21.54 40.74
N LYS A 56 -12.74 -20.44 41.40
CA LYS A 56 -13.70 -19.36 41.65
C LYS A 56 -13.41 -18.17 40.74
N PRO A 57 -14.43 -17.38 40.34
CA PRO A 57 -14.23 -16.20 39.51
C PRO A 57 -13.16 -15.24 40.05
N GLN A 58 -13.04 -15.09 41.38
CA GLN A 58 -12.02 -14.24 42.01
C GLN A 58 -10.59 -14.68 41.67
N ASP A 59 -10.33 -15.97 41.50
CA ASP A 59 -8.99 -16.50 41.23
C ASP A 59 -8.49 -16.12 39.84
N TRP A 60 -9.41 -15.96 38.88
CA TRP A 60 -9.07 -15.47 37.54
C TRP A 60 -8.46 -14.06 37.62
N PHE A 61 -9.10 -13.15 38.35
CA PHE A 61 -8.63 -11.76 38.50
C PHE A 61 -7.32 -11.61 39.29
N ARG A 62 -6.96 -12.62 40.10
CA ARG A 62 -5.71 -12.63 40.87
C ARG A 62 -4.50 -13.03 40.02
N ASN A 63 -4.71 -13.67 38.87
CA ASN A 63 -3.61 -14.10 38.02
C ASN A 63 -2.92 -12.92 37.33
N GLN A 64 -1.59 -12.90 37.36
CA GLN A 64 -0.78 -11.87 36.73
C GLN A 64 -1.09 -11.70 35.23
N SER A 65 -1.17 -12.82 34.50
CA SER A 65 -1.51 -12.82 33.07
C SER A 65 -2.90 -12.23 32.76
N THR A 66 -3.84 -12.37 33.70
CA THR A 66 -5.18 -11.78 33.56
C THR A 66 -5.14 -10.27 33.80
N GLN A 67 -4.34 -9.80 34.75
CA GLN A 67 -4.16 -8.37 34.97
C GLN A 67 -3.52 -7.68 33.76
N GLU A 68 -2.53 -8.33 33.15
CA GLU A 68 -1.91 -7.87 31.90
C GLU A 68 -2.93 -7.83 30.75
N LEU A 69 -3.71 -8.89 30.57
CA LEU A 69 -4.78 -8.94 29.57
C LEU A 69 -5.81 -7.81 29.77
N LEU A 70 -6.23 -7.57 31.02
CA LEU A 70 -7.17 -6.50 31.34
C LEU A 70 -6.57 -5.11 31.09
N SER A 71 -5.28 -4.92 31.40
CA SER A 71 -4.56 -3.67 31.09
C SER A 71 -4.49 -3.42 29.58
N GLU A 72 -4.18 -4.44 28.78
CA GLU A 72 -4.16 -4.32 27.32
C GLU A 72 -5.54 -4.03 26.74
N ALA A 73 -6.57 -4.74 27.23
CA ALA A 73 -7.95 -4.48 26.83
C ALA A 73 -8.42 -3.05 27.15
N GLN A 74 -7.92 -2.43 28.23
CA GLN A 74 -8.20 -1.03 28.56
C GLN A 74 -7.47 -0.03 27.65
N ARG A 75 -6.26 -0.38 27.16
CA ARG A 75 -5.47 0.45 26.25
C ARG A 75 -6.04 0.44 24.84
N ASP A 76 -6.69 -0.64 24.43
CA ASP A 76 -7.32 -0.73 23.12
C ASP A 76 -8.33 0.40 22.90
N ARG A 77 -8.36 0.98 21.69
CA ARG A 77 -9.16 2.17 21.33
C ARG A 77 -10.67 1.95 21.48
N LEU A 78 -11.09 0.70 21.61
CA LEU A 78 -12.48 0.32 21.87
C LEU A 78 -12.96 0.69 23.29
N PHE A 79 -12.04 0.79 24.26
CA PHE A 79 -12.36 1.07 25.66
C PHE A 79 -11.79 2.39 26.18
N SER A 80 -10.75 2.92 25.53
CA SER A 80 -10.23 4.26 25.79
C SER A 80 -10.93 5.29 24.90
N GLY A 81 -11.84 6.08 25.49
CA GLY A 81 -12.44 7.21 24.78
C GLY A 81 -11.36 8.20 24.30
N SER A 82 -11.34 8.40 22.97
CA SER A 82 -10.58 9.40 22.20
C SER A 82 -9.11 9.08 21.85
N PRO A 83 -8.68 9.34 20.59
CA PRO A 83 -7.32 9.12 20.16
C PRO A 83 -6.39 10.19 20.75
N LYS A 84 -5.40 9.76 21.53
CA LYS A 84 -4.15 10.52 21.63
C LYS A 84 -3.38 10.25 20.34
N THR A 85 -3.33 11.25 19.47
CA THR A 85 -2.34 11.33 18.40
C THR A 85 -0.96 11.18 19.03
N HIS A 86 -0.27 10.09 18.70
CA HIS A 86 1.15 9.95 18.99
C HIS A 86 1.86 10.91 18.04
N GLU A 87 2.08 12.15 18.49
CA GLU A 87 3.17 12.95 17.97
C GLU A 87 4.46 12.51 18.64
N ASN A 88 5.47 12.46 17.80
CA ASN A 88 6.78 11.92 18.00
C ASN A 88 7.64 12.93 18.76
N SER A 89 8.17 12.55 19.92
CA SER A 89 9.39 13.17 20.45
C SER A 89 9.98 12.29 21.54
N GLU A 90 11.04 11.58 21.17
CA GLU A 90 12.13 11.21 22.07
C GLU A 90 12.61 12.50 22.78
N GLU A 91 12.62 12.51 24.12
CA GLU A 91 13.81 12.85 24.91
C GLU A 91 13.55 12.94 26.43
N GLN A 92 14.52 12.38 27.17
CA GLN A 92 15.00 12.78 28.51
C GLN A 92 14.25 12.36 29.79
N ARG A 93 14.72 11.23 30.33
CA ARG A 93 15.47 11.07 31.59
C ARG A 93 15.02 11.80 32.88
N VAL A 94 14.94 10.97 33.94
CA VAL A 94 15.32 11.18 35.37
C VAL A 94 14.19 11.43 36.39
N SER A 95 13.92 10.36 37.14
CA SER A 95 13.78 10.24 38.60
C SER A 95 13.38 11.48 39.43
N LYS A 96 12.21 11.40 40.10
CA LYS A 96 12.05 11.49 41.58
C LYS A 96 10.56 11.47 41.99
N LYS A 97 10.25 10.65 42.99
CA LYS A 97 9.16 10.83 43.97
C LYS A 97 9.85 11.11 45.33
N PRO A 98 9.17 11.45 46.45
CA PRO A 98 7.74 11.71 46.64
C PRO A 98 7.38 12.91 47.54
N GLN A 99 6.13 13.38 47.51
CA GLN A 99 5.38 13.73 48.74
C GLN A 99 3.91 14.08 48.46
N SER A 100 3.01 13.46 49.22
CA SER A 100 1.64 13.94 49.47
C SER A 100 1.67 14.90 50.67
N PRO A 101 0.66 15.77 50.86
CA PRO A 101 -0.46 15.38 51.73
C PRO A 101 -1.86 15.82 51.24
N LYS A 102 -2.86 15.11 51.78
CA LYS A 102 -4.31 15.18 51.53
C LYS A 102 -4.90 16.56 51.81
N LEU A 103 -5.88 16.97 51.00
CA LEU A 103 -7.02 17.77 51.45
C LEU A 103 -8.31 17.21 50.86
N TYR A 104 -9.29 17.00 51.74
CA TYR A 104 -10.69 16.83 51.40
C TYR A 104 -11.22 18.22 51.02
N GLU A 105 -12.02 18.32 49.96
CA GLU A 105 -13.10 19.28 49.94
C GLU A 105 -14.20 18.80 48.99
N ASN A 106 -15.39 18.74 49.58
CA ASN A 106 -16.63 18.36 48.97
C ASN A 106 -17.30 19.68 48.54
N SER A 107 -17.59 19.84 47.26
CA SER A 107 -18.58 20.83 46.81
C SER A 107 -19.19 20.32 45.50
N GLU A 108 -20.44 19.92 45.63
CA GLU A 108 -21.37 19.74 44.53
C GLU A 108 -21.44 21.04 43.73
N GLU A 109 -21.33 20.97 42.41
CA GLU A 109 -22.23 21.75 41.55
C GLU A 109 -22.29 21.17 40.13
N GLN A 110 -23.49 20.70 39.85
CA GLN A 110 -24.16 20.51 38.56
C GLN A 110 -23.47 21.09 37.31
N ARG A 111 -23.12 20.18 36.39
CA ARG A 111 -23.48 20.15 34.95
C ARG A 111 -22.46 19.27 34.23
N VAL A 112 -22.73 17.98 34.14
CA VAL A 112 -21.96 17.08 33.28
C VAL A 112 -22.94 16.36 32.38
N GLY A 113 -23.06 16.85 31.14
CA GLY A 113 -23.63 16.06 30.06
C GLY A 113 -22.94 14.69 30.06
N LYS A 114 -23.74 13.62 30.08
CA LYS A 114 -23.26 12.24 30.16
C LYS A 114 -22.14 12.02 29.13
N LYS A 115 -20.89 12.03 29.59
CA LYS A 115 -19.78 11.44 28.83
C LYS A 115 -20.15 9.96 28.63
N PRO A 116 -20.01 9.39 27.41
CA PRO A 116 -20.19 7.96 27.22
C PRO A 116 -19.22 7.27 28.18
N GLN A 117 -19.78 6.56 29.15
CA GLN A 117 -19.02 5.84 30.15
C GLN A 117 -18.19 4.81 29.38
N SER A 118 -16.86 4.88 29.47
CA SER A 118 -15.96 3.89 28.87
C SER A 118 -16.50 2.49 29.21
N PRO A 119 -16.67 1.58 28.24
CA PRO A 119 -17.29 0.29 28.51
C PRO A 119 -16.54 -0.44 29.63
N LYS A 120 -17.27 -0.88 30.66
CA LYS A 120 -16.66 -1.62 31.77
C LYS A 120 -16.25 -3.01 31.29
N LEU A 121 -15.01 -3.43 31.56
CA LEU A 121 -14.53 -4.77 31.18
C LEU A 121 -15.10 -5.89 32.06
N TYR A 122 -15.34 -5.61 33.34
CA TYR A 122 -15.95 -6.56 34.26
C TYR A 122 -16.68 -5.80 35.38
N GLU A 123 -17.63 -6.47 36.03
CA GLU A 123 -18.39 -5.93 37.15
C GLU A 123 -18.81 -7.05 38.12
N ASN A 124 -18.68 -6.81 39.42
CA ASN A 124 -19.21 -7.74 40.42
C ASN A 124 -20.60 -7.27 40.88
N ARG A 125 -21.62 -8.10 40.65
CA ARG A 125 -23.02 -7.81 40.98
C ARG A 125 -23.50 -8.69 42.13
N GLU A 126 -23.16 -8.32 43.35
CA GLU A 126 -23.52 -9.09 44.55
C GLU A 126 -24.96 -8.88 45.02
N LYS A 127 -25.57 -7.75 44.64
CA LYS A 127 -26.94 -7.35 45.04
C LYS A 127 -28.07 -8.05 44.26
N LEU A 128 -27.73 -8.94 43.33
CA LEU A 128 -28.67 -9.67 42.49
C LEU A 128 -29.25 -10.91 43.20
N PRO A 129 -30.40 -11.43 42.74
CA PRO A 129 -30.96 -12.67 43.26
C PRO A 129 -30.01 -13.86 43.12
N ASN A 130 -30.21 -14.87 43.97
CA ASN A 130 -29.39 -16.08 43.98
C ASN A 130 -29.47 -16.76 42.60
N GLY A 131 -28.31 -17.11 42.02
CA GLY A 131 -28.19 -17.63 40.65
C GLY A 131 -27.76 -16.59 39.61
N LEU A 132 -28.12 -15.30 39.78
CA LEU A 132 -27.69 -14.21 38.89
C LEU A 132 -26.56 -13.35 39.47
N ARG A 133 -26.34 -13.39 40.79
CA ARG A 133 -25.23 -12.66 41.43
C ARG A 133 -23.85 -13.19 41.05
N GLY A 134 -22.85 -12.31 41.14
CA GLY A 134 -21.44 -12.63 40.95
C GLY A 134 -20.76 -11.77 39.89
N TYR A 135 -19.64 -12.26 39.36
CA TYR A 135 -18.84 -11.54 38.39
C TYR A 135 -19.41 -11.66 36.98
N TYR A 136 -19.44 -10.52 36.30
CA TYR A 136 -19.80 -10.36 34.91
C TYR A 136 -18.60 -9.82 34.14
N VAL A 137 -18.38 -10.32 32.93
CA VAL A 137 -17.27 -9.94 32.05
C VAL A 137 -17.78 -9.53 30.69
N HIS A 138 -17.06 -8.62 30.05
CA HIS A 138 -17.34 -8.16 28.70
C HIS A 138 -17.23 -9.32 27.69
N ARG A 139 -18.02 -9.26 26.61
CA ARG A 139 -18.09 -10.27 25.54
C ARG A 139 -16.72 -10.77 25.06
N LEU A 140 -15.76 -9.86 24.87
CA LEU A 140 -14.40 -10.20 24.40
C LEU A 140 -13.59 -11.04 25.39
N LEU A 141 -13.90 -10.98 26.68
CA LEU A 141 -13.21 -11.73 27.72
C LEU A 141 -13.82 -13.12 27.96
N VAL A 142 -14.99 -13.42 27.38
CA VAL A 142 -15.68 -14.71 27.55
C VAL A 142 -14.77 -15.88 27.18
N ASN A 143 -14.11 -15.81 26.02
CA ASN A 143 -13.18 -16.84 25.59
C ASN A 143 -11.97 -16.94 26.51
N ALA A 144 -11.42 -15.82 26.98
CA ALA A 144 -10.28 -15.84 27.91
C ALA A 144 -10.62 -16.52 29.24
N VAL A 145 -11.81 -16.23 29.80
CA VAL A 145 -12.31 -16.88 31.01
C VAL A 145 -12.56 -18.37 30.76
N ALA A 146 -13.15 -18.74 29.62
CA ALA A 146 -13.44 -20.12 29.26
C ALA A 146 -12.14 -20.95 29.05
N MET A 147 -11.10 -20.35 28.45
CA MET A 147 -9.78 -20.97 28.31
C MET A 147 -9.11 -21.21 29.66
N TRP A 148 -9.20 -20.24 30.57
CA TRP A 148 -8.73 -20.41 31.94
C TRP A 148 -9.52 -21.47 32.69
N ALA A 149 -10.84 -21.52 32.49
CA ALA A 149 -11.73 -22.50 33.11
C ALA A 149 -11.40 -23.93 32.66
N SER A 150 -11.24 -24.17 31.36
CA SER A 150 -11.03 -25.48 30.77
C SER A 150 -9.93 -25.50 29.70
N PRO A 151 -8.83 -26.25 29.91
CA PRO A 151 -7.81 -26.45 28.89
C PRO A 151 -8.34 -27.11 27.61
N ARG A 152 -9.40 -27.92 27.71
CA ARG A 152 -10.06 -28.53 26.53
C ARG A 152 -10.72 -27.47 25.65
N TYR A 153 -11.33 -26.47 26.26
CA TYR A 153 -11.90 -25.34 25.54
C TYR A 153 -10.81 -24.48 24.88
N ALA A 154 -9.68 -24.27 25.57
CA ALA A 154 -8.53 -23.59 24.96
C ALA A 154 -8.04 -24.29 23.69
N TRP A 155 -7.92 -25.61 23.71
CA TRP A 155 -7.55 -26.37 22.51
C TRP A 155 -8.57 -26.22 21.37
N TYR A 156 -9.87 -26.21 21.69
CA TYR A 156 -10.92 -25.96 20.70
C TYR A 156 -10.78 -24.58 20.04
N ILE A 157 -10.52 -23.54 20.84
CA ILE A 157 -10.31 -22.18 20.33
C ILE A 157 -9.05 -22.10 19.46
N TYR A 158 -7.95 -22.72 19.86
CA TYR A 158 -6.74 -22.74 19.02
C TYR A 158 -6.97 -23.42 17.68
N ARG A 159 -7.70 -24.55 17.66
CA ARG A 159 -8.05 -25.23 16.42
C ARG A 159 -8.96 -24.37 15.53
N LEU A 160 -9.94 -23.70 16.13
CA LEU A 160 -10.84 -22.80 15.40
C LEU A 160 -10.08 -21.62 14.77
N LEU A 161 -9.13 -21.03 15.51
CA LEU A 161 -8.28 -19.96 14.98
C LEU A 161 -7.38 -20.44 13.85
N ASP A 162 -6.79 -21.64 13.94
CA ASP A 162 -6.00 -22.22 12.86
C ASP A 162 -6.85 -22.47 11.60
N GLU A 163 -8.07 -23.00 11.75
CA GLU A 163 -9.00 -23.23 10.66
C GLU A 163 -9.38 -21.92 9.94
N ILE A 164 -9.66 -20.85 10.68
CA ILE A 164 -9.98 -19.52 10.12
C ILE A 164 -8.79 -18.98 9.32
N HIS A 165 -7.59 -18.95 9.90
CA HIS A 165 -6.40 -18.45 9.20
C HIS A 165 -6.01 -19.31 7.99
N ARG A 166 -6.35 -20.61 8.01
CA ARG A 166 -6.17 -21.48 6.85
C ARG A 166 -7.13 -21.08 5.72
N GLN A 167 -8.40 -20.88 6.03
CA GLN A 167 -9.40 -20.44 5.05
C GLN A 167 -9.03 -19.09 4.44
N GLU A 168 -8.59 -18.12 5.25
CA GLU A 168 -8.15 -16.82 4.76
C GLU A 168 -6.97 -16.92 3.78
N ARG A 169 -6.00 -17.80 4.05
CA ARG A 169 -4.88 -18.07 3.13
C ARG A 169 -5.35 -18.68 1.82
N GLU A 170 -6.21 -19.70 1.87
CA GLU A 170 -6.76 -20.33 0.67
C GLU A 170 -7.55 -19.34 -0.19
N GLU A 171 -8.30 -18.42 0.42
CA GLU A 171 -8.99 -17.35 -0.31
C GLU A 171 -8.04 -16.36 -0.97
N MET A 172 -6.95 -16.00 -0.29
CA MET A 172 -5.92 -15.14 -0.87
C MET A 172 -5.21 -15.82 -2.05
N GLU A 173 -4.88 -17.11 -1.93
CA GLU A 173 -4.28 -17.89 -3.02
C GLU A 173 -5.19 -17.97 -4.23
N LYS A 174 -6.50 -18.23 -4.04
CA LYS A 174 -7.49 -18.20 -5.13
C LYS A 174 -7.56 -16.85 -5.83
N LYS A 175 -7.50 -15.74 -5.08
CA LYS A 175 -7.49 -14.38 -5.63
C LYS A 175 -6.22 -14.10 -6.43
N LEU A 176 -5.06 -14.62 -6.00
CA LEU A 176 -3.80 -14.51 -6.74
C LEU A 176 -3.86 -15.30 -8.04
N HIS A 177 -4.25 -16.57 -7.97
CA HIS A 177 -4.39 -17.42 -9.16
C HIS A 177 -5.33 -16.81 -10.21
N ALA A 178 -6.48 -16.29 -9.78
CA ALA A 178 -7.41 -15.61 -10.68
C ALA A 178 -6.80 -14.35 -11.31
N LYS A 179 -5.95 -13.61 -10.59
CA LYS A 179 -5.23 -12.46 -11.15
C LYS A 179 -4.19 -12.91 -12.18
N ASP A 180 -3.44 -13.97 -11.90
CA ASP A 180 -2.42 -14.52 -12.80
C ASP A 180 -3.02 -15.04 -14.10
N GLU A 181 -4.15 -15.76 -14.04
CA GLU A 181 -4.90 -16.19 -15.24
C GLU A 181 -5.37 -15.00 -16.09
N VAL A 182 -5.86 -13.93 -15.46
CA VAL A 182 -6.26 -12.71 -16.15
C VAL A 182 -5.05 -12.04 -16.81
N ILE A 183 -3.90 -11.98 -16.14
CA ILE A 183 -2.65 -11.45 -16.72
C ILE A 183 -2.26 -12.28 -17.94
N GLU A 184 -2.22 -13.61 -17.83
CA GLU A 184 -1.84 -14.48 -18.94
C GLU A 184 -2.78 -14.33 -20.15
N SER A 185 -4.09 -14.19 -19.90
CA SER A 185 -5.07 -13.94 -20.97
C SER A 185 -4.88 -12.58 -21.64
N LYS A 186 -4.56 -11.54 -20.85
CA LYS A 186 -4.26 -10.19 -21.35
C LYS A 186 -2.99 -10.20 -22.18
N ASP A 187 -1.93 -10.88 -21.73
CA ASP A 187 -0.68 -11.00 -22.48
C ASP A 187 -0.88 -11.72 -23.82
N LYS A 188 -1.64 -12.82 -23.84
CA LYS A 188 -2.03 -13.49 -25.09
C LYS A 188 -2.82 -12.57 -26.03
N SER A 189 -3.70 -11.72 -25.48
CA SER A 189 -4.45 -10.74 -26.27
C SER A 189 -3.58 -9.58 -26.78
N ILE A 190 -2.61 -9.12 -25.99
CA ILE A 190 -1.62 -8.11 -26.37
C ILE A 190 -0.79 -8.65 -27.51
N GLN A 191 -0.24 -9.87 -27.39
CA GLN A 191 0.53 -10.53 -28.47
C GLN A 191 -0.27 -10.63 -29.77
N LYS A 192 -1.55 -11.02 -29.71
CA LYS A 192 -2.45 -11.07 -30.88
C LYS A 192 -2.80 -9.68 -31.45
N ARG A 193 -2.78 -8.62 -30.62
CA ARG A 193 -2.94 -7.21 -31.02
C ARG A 193 -1.64 -6.56 -31.51
N ILE A 194 -0.55 -7.32 -31.64
CA ILE A 194 0.61 -6.95 -32.44
C ILE A 194 0.48 -7.46 -33.92
N PRO A 195 -0.51 -7.03 -34.74
CA PRO A 195 -0.41 -7.18 -36.19
C PRO A 195 -0.05 -5.87 -36.92
N ARG A 196 0.54 -4.86 -36.25
CA ARG A 196 0.97 -3.59 -36.90
C ARG A 196 2.39 -3.10 -36.57
N SER A 197 3.08 -3.67 -35.59
CA SER A 197 4.38 -3.15 -35.16
C SER A 197 5.50 -3.71 -36.03
N VAL A 198 5.85 -2.94 -37.06
CA VAL A 198 7.10 -2.99 -37.87
C VAL A 198 7.51 -4.39 -38.38
N PRO A 199 7.54 -4.62 -39.72
CA PRO A 199 7.98 -5.90 -40.26
C PRO A 199 9.32 -6.36 -39.68
N LYS A 200 9.39 -7.63 -39.25
CA LYS A 200 10.56 -8.23 -38.61
C LYS A 200 11.83 -7.93 -39.41
N GLY A 201 12.83 -7.31 -38.76
CA GLY A 201 14.09 -6.90 -39.40
C GLY A 201 14.10 -5.50 -40.04
N LYS A 202 12.97 -4.77 -40.07
CA LYS A 202 12.90 -3.37 -40.53
C LYS A 202 12.88 -2.34 -39.40
N GLU A 203 12.97 -2.79 -38.15
CA GLU A 203 12.87 -1.95 -36.94
C GLU A 203 13.92 -0.85 -36.85
N LYS A 204 15.13 -1.11 -37.34
CA LYS A 204 16.30 -0.22 -37.23
C LYS A 204 16.88 0.18 -38.60
N ASN A 205 16.01 0.38 -39.59
CA ASN A 205 16.42 0.54 -40.99
C ASN A 205 16.73 1.99 -41.42
N TYR A 206 16.99 2.88 -40.47
CA TYR A 206 17.27 4.29 -40.74
C TYR A 206 18.63 4.72 -40.16
N LYS A 207 19.23 5.69 -40.84
CA LYS A 207 20.44 6.41 -40.46
C LYS A 207 20.13 7.90 -40.35
N TYR A 208 20.83 8.55 -39.45
CA TYR A 208 20.70 9.99 -39.23
C TYR A 208 22.06 10.65 -39.32
N MET A 209 22.13 11.74 -40.06
CA MET A 209 23.34 12.49 -40.32
C MET A 209 23.03 13.99 -40.24
N ILE A 210 23.94 14.73 -39.64
CA ILE A 210 23.96 16.18 -39.67
C ILE A 210 25.29 16.59 -40.26
N TYR A 211 25.25 17.38 -41.34
CA TYR A 211 26.45 17.92 -41.98
C TYR A 211 26.44 19.45 -41.96
N THR A 212 27.63 20.02 -41.93
CA THR A 212 27.86 21.47 -41.88
C THR A 212 28.14 22.03 -43.26
N GLU A 213 27.58 23.20 -43.54
CA GLU A 213 27.89 24.04 -44.69
C GLU A 213 28.32 25.42 -44.18
N GLU A 214 29.49 25.86 -44.62
CA GLU A 214 30.02 27.18 -44.28
C GLU A 214 29.37 28.23 -45.17
N MET A 215 29.06 29.40 -44.61
CA MET A 215 28.47 30.50 -45.36
C MET A 215 29.54 31.20 -46.21
N GLU A 216 29.23 31.49 -47.48
CA GLU A 216 30.14 32.19 -48.40
C GLU A 216 30.18 33.72 -48.16
N ASN A 217 29.22 34.26 -47.40
CA ASN A 217 29.11 35.70 -47.13
C ASN A 217 30.11 36.14 -46.03
N GLU A 218 30.83 37.23 -46.26
CA GLU A 218 31.82 37.78 -45.31
C GLU A 218 31.21 38.23 -43.97
N GLU A 219 29.92 38.59 -43.95
CA GLU A 219 29.19 39.04 -42.75
C GLU A 219 28.78 37.89 -41.81
N ASP A 220 28.68 36.66 -42.32
CA ASP A 220 28.20 35.47 -41.58
C ASP A 220 29.33 34.45 -41.34
N ARG A 221 30.59 34.89 -41.34
CA ARG A 221 31.77 34.02 -41.26
C ARG A 221 31.80 33.10 -40.03
N ASP A 222 31.15 33.54 -38.95
CA ASP A 222 31.10 32.85 -37.65
C ASP A 222 29.86 31.95 -37.50
N MET A 223 28.94 31.98 -38.48
CA MET A 223 27.79 31.11 -38.53
C MET A 223 28.04 29.87 -39.41
N VAL A 224 27.29 28.81 -39.12
CA VAL A 224 27.35 27.55 -39.84
C VAL A 224 25.94 27.01 -40.03
N MET A 225 25.67 26.45 -41.20
CA MET A 225 24.40 25.82 -41.51
C MET A 225 24.49 24.30 -41.29
N LEU A 226 23.62 23.78 -40.42
CA LEU A 226 23.47 22.37 -40.13
C LEU A 226 22.30 21.79 -40.92
N HIS A 227 22.57 20.76 -41.72
CA HIS A 227 21.56 20.05 -42.49
C HIS A 227 21.17 18.74 -41.80
N LEU A 228 19.92 18.64 -41.34
CA LEU A 228 19.38 17.49 -40.61
C LEU A 228 18.80 16.44 -41.57
N VAL A 229 19.44 15.28 -41.67
CA VAL A 229 19.07 14.28 -42.67
C VAL A 229 18.82 12.90 -42.05
N ARG A 230 17.57 12.43 -42.19
CA ARG A 230 17.16 11.06 -41.89
C ARG A 230 16.93 10.28 -43.18
N ARG A 231 17.61 9.15 -43.37
CA ARG A 231 17.46 8.31 -44.58
C ARG A 231 17.35 6.83 -44.23
N ASN A 232 16.70 6.07 -45.11
CA ASN A 232 16.70 4.62 -45.04
C ASN A 232 18.10 4.08 -45.35
N ASN A 233 18.51 2.97 -44.75
CA ASN A 233 19.82 2.35 -44.99
C ASN A 233 20.07 2.08 -46.48
N LYS A 234 19.04 1.71 -47.25
CA LYS A 234 19.16 1.44 -48.70
C LYS A 234 19.38 2.68 -49.56
N SER A 235 18.96 3.86 -49.09
CA SER A 235 19.03 5.12 -49.84
C SER A 235 20.13 6.04 -49.33
N PHE A 236 20.99 5.56 -48.42
CA PHE A 236 22.05 6.37 -47.85
C PHE A 236 23.24 6.60 -48.80
N TYR A 237 23.31 5.86 -49.91
CA TYR A 237 24.40 5.98 -50.89
C TYR A 237 24.54 7.40 -51.46
N ASP A 238 23.44 8.14 -51.60
CA ASP A 238 23.44 9.53 -52.10
C ASP A 238 24.26 10.48 -51.20
N LEU A 239 24.38 10.15 -49.91
CA LEU A 239 25.10 10.92 -48.91
C LEU A 239 26.52 10.41 -48.66
N ALA A 240 26.94 9.33 -49.33
CA ALA A 240 28.24 8.69 -49.07
C ALA A 240 29.43 9.62 -49.33
N LYS A 241 29.29 10.59 -50.25
CA LYS A 241 30.32 11.61 -50.54
C LYS A 241 30.50 12.55 -49.35
N ILE A 242 29.39 13.05 -48.79
CA ILE A 242 29.36 13.95 -47.64
C ILE A 242 29.81 13.21 -46.37
N TYR A 243 29.36 11.97 -46.19
CA TYR A 243 29.73 11.12 -45.07
C TYR A 243 31.26 10.92 -44.94
N LYS A 244 31.97 10.82 -46.07
CA LYS A 244 33.44 10.67 -46.13
C LYS A 244 34.21 11.98 -46.09
N SER A 245 33.50 13.12 -46.09
CA SER A 245 34.10 14.46 -46.10
C SER A 245 34.14 15.03 -44.68
N ASP A 246 34.97 16.05 -44.47
CA ASP A 246 35.07 16.76 -43.19
C ASP A 246 33.80 17.56 -42.82
N ARG A 247 32.84 17.66 -43.75
CA ARG A 247 31.53 18.27 -43.54
C ARG A 247 30.60 17.41 -42.66
N ASN A 248 30.92 16.14 -42.43
CA ASN A 248 30.11 15.28 -41.57
C ASN A 248 30.31 15.62 -40.09
N TRP A 249 29.33 16.30 -39.49
CA TRP A 249 29.45 16.80 -38.12
C TRP A 249 28.90 15.81 -37.07
N PHE A 250 27.78 15.14 -37.38
CA PHE A 250 27.15 14.14 -36.49
C PHE A 250 26.55 12.98 -37.30
N TYR A 251 26.71 11.75 -36.80
CA TYR A 251 26.20 10.55 -37.46
C TYR A 251 25.76 9.48 -36.46
N ARG A 252 24.61 8.85 -36.73
CA ARG A 252 24.07 7.73 -35.96
C ARG A 252 23.42 6.69 -36.88
N GLU A 253 23.69 5.43 -36.58
CA GLU A 253 23.12 4.26 -37.27
C GLU A 253 22.02 3.60 -36.44
N ASN A 254 21.29 2.68 -37.08
CA ASN A 254 20.32 1.80 -36.42
C ASN A 254 19.15 2.54 -35.75
N LEU A 255 18.71 3.65 -36.34
CA LEU A 255 17.61 4.43 -35.80
C LEU A 255 16.28 3.66 -35.91
N PRO A 256 15.46 3.67 -34.84
CA PRO A 256 14.12 3.13 -34.86
C PRO A 256 13.24 3.79 -35.92
N ILE A 257 12.36 2.99 -36.54
CA ILE A 257 11.39 3.53 -37.52
C ILE A 257 10.43 4.55 -36.90
N SER A 258 10.15 4.41 -35.60
CA SER A 258 9.22 5.25 -34.84
C SER A 258 9.82 6.57 -34.34
N MET A 259 11.12 6.80 -34.52
CA MET A 259 11.79 8.00 -34.03
C MET A 259 11.62 9.18 -35.00
N THR A 260 11.53 10.39 -34.48
CA THR A 260 11.43 11.68 -35.19
C THR A 260 12.65 12.55 -34.93
N PRO A 261 13.86 12.10 -35.34
CA PRO A 261 15.13 12.69 -34.91
C PRO A 261 15.28 14.17 -35.28
N ASN A 262 14.67 14.62 -36.38
CA ASN A 262 14.75 16.03 -36.78
C ASN A 262 13.99 16.95 -35.81
N GLU A 263 12.85 16.51 -35.28
CA GLU A 263 12.07 17.29 -34.31
C GLU A 263 12.77 17.31 -32.97
N ASP A 264 13.26 16.15 -32.52
CA ASP A 264 13.98 16.01 -31.26
C ASP A 264 15.26 16.87 -31.24
N VAL A 265 16.04 16.86 -32.33
CA VAL A 265 17.26 17.68 -32.44
C VAL A 265 16.94 19.17 -32.45
N LYS A 266 15.84 19.59 -33.09
CA LYS A 266 15.40 21.00 -33.00
C LYS A 266 15.03 21.36 -31.57
N GLN A 267 14.34 20.49 -30.86
CA GLN A 267 13.99 20.73 -29.45
C GLN A 267 15.26 20.86 -28.59
N ILE A 268 16.25 19.99 -28.79
CA ILE A 268 17.55 20.09 -28.09
C ILE A 268 18.21 21.44 -28.35
N VAL A 269 18.19 21.95 -29.58
CA VAL A 269 18.76 23.27 -29.91
C VAL A 269 17.97 24.40 -29.24
N GLN A 270 16.63 24.35 -29.23
CA GLN A 270 15.79 25.34 -28.56
C GLN A 270 15.99 25.36 -27.03
N ASP A 271 16.20 24.20 -26.43
CA ASP A 271 16.38 24.06 -24.98
C ASP A 271 17.79 24.46 -24.53
N THR A 272 18.79 24.33 -25.41
CA THR A 272 20.21 24.53 -25.09
C THR A 272 20.69 25.94 -25.41
N LEU A 273 20.26 26.52 -26.54
CA LEU A 273 20.76 27.80 -27.05
C LEU A 273 19.74 28.92 -26.84
N PRO A 274 20.19 30.17 -26.61
CA PRO A 274 19.29 31.32 -26.57
C PRO A 274 18.68 31.59 -27.96
N GLN A 275 17.46 32.14 -27.99
CA GLN A 275 16.69 32.37 -29.23
C GLN A 275 17.39 33.24 -30.28
N THR A 276 18.39 34.04 -29.89
CA THR A 276 19.18 34.89 -30.78
C THR A 276 20.31 34.14 -31.48
N HIS A 277 20.63 32.92 -31.06
CA HIS A 277 21.78 32.14 -31.54
C HIS A 277 21.42 31.13 -32.63
N TYR A 278 20.15 30.99 -32.97
CA TYR A 278 19.74 30.04 -34.00
C TYR A 278 18.60 30.54 -34.89
N ASP A 279 18.61 30.12 -36.15
CA ASP A 279 17.47 30.23 -37.08
C ASP A 279 17.16 28.83 -37.64
N MET A 280 15.89 28.41 -37.56
CA MET A 280 15.47 27.07 -37.99
C MET A 280 14.52 27.14 -39.17
N LYS A 281 14.90 26.54 -40.29
CA LYS A 281 14.06 26.47 -41.50
C LYS A 281 13.97 25.04 -42.01
N GLY A 282 12.82 24.40 -41.83
CA GLY A 282 12.60 23.05 -42.35
C GLY A 282 13.60 22.04 -41.78
N CYS A 283 14.54 21.53 -42.59
CA CYS A 283 15.58 20.60 -42.15
C CYS A 283 16.95 21.26 -41.94
N THR A 284 17.03 22.60 -41.91
CA THR A 284 18.26 23.33 -41.67
C THR A 284 18.20 24.13 -40.38
N ILE A 285 19.35 24.23 -39.70
CA ILE A 285 19.57 25.05 -38.52
C ILE A 285 20.80 25.91 -38.78
N LEU A 286 20.65 27.23 -38.74
CA LEU A 286 21.77 28.17 -38.73
C LEU A 286 22.15 28.45 -37.27
N THR A 287 23.42 28.34 -36.92
CA THR A 287 23.92 28.53 -35.54
C THR A 287 25.36 29.07 -35.56
N PHE A 288 25.83 29.61 -34.43
CA PHE A 288 27.23 30.01 -34.28
C PHE A 288 28.18 28.81 -34.19
N LYS A 289 29.40 28.95 -34.72
CA LYS A 289 30.46 27.93 -34.65
C LYS A 289 30.86 27.58 -33.22
N GLU A 290 30.76 28.55 -32.29
CA GLU A 290 31.08 28.38 -30.87
C GLU A 290 30.15 27.39 -30.16
N ASP A 291 28.88 27.29 -30.60
CA ASP A 291 27.85 26.45 -29.98
C ASP A 291 27.90 24.98 -30.48
N LEU A 292 28.67 24.69 -31.53
CA LEU A 292 28.79 23.37 -32.12
C LEU A 292 29.28 22.29 -31.13
N PRO A 293 30.33 22.50 -30.31
CA PRO A 293 30.79 21.47 -29.38
C PRO A 293 29.70 21.07 -28.37
N LEU A 294 28.99 22.06 -27.83
CA LEU A 294 27.91 21.87 -26.85
C LEU A 294 26.73 21.11 -27.46
N LEU A 295 26.29 21.50 -28.66
CA LEU A 295 25.21 20.80 -29.36
C LEU A 295 25.59 19.36 -29.71
N LYS A 296 26.86 19.10 -30.04
CA LYS A 296 27.33 17.75 -30.36
C LYS A 296 27.30 16.84 -29.12
N GLU A 297 27.66 17.36 -27.95
CA GLU A 297 27.56 16.65 -26.68
C GLU A 297 26.09 16.31 -26.34
N LYS A 298 25.20 17.30 -26.39
CA LYS A 298 23.77 17.12 -26.08
C LYS A 298 23.06 16.14 -27.02
N ASN A 299 23.35 16.23 -28.32
CA ASN A 299 22.84 15.26 -29.28
C ASN A 299 23.37 13.85 -28.99
N THR A 300 24.66 13.71 -28.67
CA THR A 300 25.25 12.42 -28.31
C THR A 300 24.55 11.81 -27.10
N GLU A 301 24.37 12.59 -26.03
CA GLU A 301 23.66 12.19 -24.80
C GLU A 301 22.23 11.71 -25.11
N TYR A 302 21.47 12.46 -25.92
CA TYR A 302 20.12 12.09 -26.33
C TYR A 302 20.07 10.73 -27.03
N PHE A 303 20.89 10.56 -28.07
CA PHE A 303 20.87 9.33 -28.86
C PHE A 303 21.36 8.10 -28.08
N ASP A 304 22.29 8.28 -27.13
CA ASP A 304 22.82 7.20 -26.30
C ASP A 304 21.83 6.78 -25.20
N ASN A 305 21.14 7.73 -24.58
CA ASN A 305 20.05 7.46 -23.60
C ASN A 305 18.85 6.74 -24.24
N PHE A 306 18.54 7.08 -25.50
CA PHE A 306 17.48 6.41 -26.25
C PHE A 306 17.81 4.93 -26.55
N GLN A 307 19.09 4.58 -26.69
CA GLN A 307 19.50 3.19 -26.88
C GLN A 307 19.45 2.39 -25.57
N THR A 308 19.85 2.99 -24.45
CA THR A 308 19.91 2.35 -23.13
C THR A 308 18.52 2.01 -22.57
N SER A 309 17.54 2.91 -22.72
CA SER A 309 16.15 2.70 -22.27
C SER A 309 15.46 1.48 -22.89
N ARG A 310 15.91 1.03 -24.07
CA ARG A 310 15.42 -0.19 -24.73
C ARG A 310 16.10 -1.48 -24.28
N VAL A 311 17.36 -1.44 -23.83
CA VAL A 311 18.04 -2.65 -23.29
C VAL A 311 17.39 -3.08 -21.98
N ASN A 312 16.88 -2.13 -21.19
CA ASN A 312 16.25 -2.38 -19.90
C ASN A 312 14.71 -2.51 -19.95
N GLY A 313 14.11 -2.61 -21.15
CA GLY A 313 12.66 -2.84 -21.31
C GLY A 313 11.74 -1.75 -20.71
N THR A 314 12.28 -0.58 -20.33
CA THR A 314 11.50 0.45 -19.65
C THR A 314 11.08 1.51 -20.66
N ILE A 315 9.85 1.37 -21.17
CA ILE A 315 9.22 2.41 -21.99
C ILE A 315 8.76 3.51 -21.03
N TYR A 316 9.57 4.55 -20.83
CA TYR A 316 9.09 5.79 -20.25
C TYR A 316 8.21 6.49 -21.28
N PHE A 317 6.90 6.39 -21.12
CA PHE A 317 5.97 7.33 -21.72
C PHE A 317 6.12 8.66 -20.98
N SER A 318 6.92 9.58 -21.51
CA SER A 318 6.81 11.00 -21.14
C SER A 318 5.56 11.58 -21.80
N GLY A 319 4.40 11.22 -21.27
CA GLY A 319 3.14 11.87 -21.58
C GLY A 319 3.12 13.23 -20.90
N HIS A 320 3.41 14.29 -21.65
CA HIS A 320 2.89 15.61 -21.33
C HIS A 320 1.37 15.54 -21.50
N LEU A 321 0.64 15.48 -20.38
CA LEU A 321 -0.81 15.68 -20.37
C LEU A 321 -1.08 17.18 -20.51
N PRO A 322 -1.99 17.60 -21.40
CA PRO A 322 -2.48 18.98 -21.43
C PRO A 322 -3.32 19.34 -20.20
#